data_AF-A0AAV5Y4H2-F1
#
_entry.id   AF-A0AAV5Y4H2-F1
#
_cell.length_a   1.000
_cell.length_b   1.000
_cell.length_c   1.000
_cell.angle_alpha   90.00
_cell.angle_beta   90.00
_cell.angle_gamma   90.00
#
_symmetry.space_group_name_H-M   'P 1'
#
loop_
_entity.id
_entity.type
_entity.pdbx_description
1 polymer ?
#
loop_
_entity_poly.entity_id
_entity_poly.type
_entity_poly.pdbx_seq_one_letter_code
_entity_poly.pdbx_strand_id
1 'polypeptide(L)'
;MPSVHMIWGGRCDDHAIQDALTSDLLGLAGIAAGDSPTTAAVELHARPLRGRILVGRSVLDEERGIDGLTPVSGFTPAPSFPIELNVVGAPRRRTIGEDLFLVSDVSIAGIEFTLFDARRLYPDDSRVSFVFARSATCPALDGQIVLLEDGAACLEYVGSPVAGADWYLTRPRIHLRYFAERWMDLLLAWVKRFHVPALGWWRHERMTGWEEFVALTAGRDEPTTRQAALESLAVLFRQEAERWGRMPATAIDPEGMSALRAGMASYIAAGER
;
A
#
# COMPACT_ATOMS: atom_id res chain seq x y z
N MET A 1 18.18 13.08 -5.10
CA MET A 1 17.83 12.43 -3.82
C MET A 1 17.20 11.08 -4.14
N PRO A 2 17.65 9.98 -3.49
CA PRO A 2 17.05 8.68 -3.71
C PRO A 2 15.58 8.68 -3.27
N SER A 3 14.82 7.81 -3.90
CA SER A 3 13.41 7.52 -3.66
C SER A 3 13.25 6.02 -3.79
N VAL A 4 12.32 5.43 -3.06
CA VAL A 4 12.25 3.98 -2.94
C VAL A 4 10.91 3.48 -3.38
N HIS A 5 10.90 2.36 -4.09
CA HIS A 5 9.68 1.62 -4.34
C HIS A 5 9.49 0.65 -3.20
N MET A 6 8.34 0.74 -2.55
CA MET A 6 7.89 -0.25 -1.58
C MET A 6 6.72 -1.00 -2.19
N ILE A 7 6.77 -2.32 -2.10
CA ILE A 7 5.76 -3.23 -2.64
C ILE A 7 5.30 -4.11 -1.48
N TRP A 8 3.99 -4.31 -1.31
CA TRP A 8 3.45 -5.18 -0.28
C TRP A 8 2.32 -6.05 -0.81
N GLY A 9 2.12 -7.17 -0.13
CA GLY A 9 1.05 -8.12 -0.43
C GLY A 9 0.80 -8.99 0.78
N GLY A 10 -0.30 -9.71 0.76
CA GLY A 10 -0.72 -10.54 1.86
C GLY A 10 -2.15 -10.95 1.65
N ARG A 11 -2.59 -11.88 2.50
CA ARG A 11 -3.91 -12.47 2.39
C ARG A 11 -4.63 -12.46 3.74
N CYS A 12 -5.91 -12.14 3.69
CA CYS A 12 -6.81 -12.22 4.82
C CYS A 12 -8.17 -12.70 4.29
N ASP A 13 -8.60 -13.91 4.67
CA ASP A 13 -9.91 -14.43 4.23
C ASP A 13 -11.04 -13.96 5.17
N ASP A 14 -10.69 -13.52 6.38
CA ASP A 14 -11.66 -13.11 7.39
C ASP A 14 -12.16 -11.68 7.11
N HIS A 15 -13.40 -11.60 6.64
CA HIS A 15 -14.05 -10.32 6.33
C HIS A 15 -14.17 -9.40 7.54
N ALA A 16 -14.35 -9.93 8.76
CA ALA A 16 -14.43 -9.09 9.95
C ALA A 16 -13.07 -8.43 10.26
N ILE A 17 -11.97 -9.13 9.98
CA ILE A 17 -10.62 -8.57 10.13
C ILE A 17 -10.34 -7.52 9.04
N GLN A 18 -10.77 -7.76 7.79
CA GLN A 18 -10.68 -6.77 6.71
C GLN A 18 -11.45 -5.50 7.05
N ASP A 19 -12.68 -5.63 7.57
CA ASP A 19 -13.53 -4.50 7.96
C ASP A 19 -12.94 -3.73 9.16
N ALA A 20 -12.39 -4.44 10.15
CA ALA A 20 -11.69 -3.84 11.27
C ALA A 20 -10.45 -3.05 10.82
N LEU A 21 -9.62 -3.62 9.94
CA LEU A 21 -8.47 -2.94 9.37
C LEU A 21 -8.91 -1.67 8.61
N THR A 22 -9.97 -1.78 7.80
CA THR A 22 -10.52 -0.66 7.03
C THR A 22 -10.96 0.47 7.96
N SER A 23 -11.67 0.14 9.05
CA SER A 23 -12.11 1.11 10.06
C SER A 23 -10.93 1.81 10.74
N ASP A 24 -9.92 1.05 11.17
CA ASP A 24 -8.74 1.59 11.85
C ASP A 24 -7.94 2.51 10.90
N LEU A 25 -7.77 2.10 9.65
CA LEU A 25 -7.06 2.89 8.64
C LEU A 25 -7.82 4.13 8.19
N LEU A 26 -9.15 4.17 8.25
CA LEU A 26 -9.94 5.34 7.85
C LEU A 26 -9.55 6.59 8.64
N GLY A 27 -9.34 6.45 9.96
CA GLY A 27 -8.88 7.56 10.81
C GLY A 27 -7.47 8.03 10.45
N LEU A 28 -6.58 7.08 10.15
CA LEU A 28 -5.21 7.37 9.73
C LEU A 28 -5.16 8.01 8.33
N ALA A 29 -6.01 7.56 7.41
CA ALA A 29 -6.09 8.04 6.04
C ALA A 29 -6.47 9.52 5.97
N GLY A 30 -7.40 9.98 6.81
CA GLY A 30 -7.73 11.41 6.91
C GLY A 30 -6.56 12.28 7.34
N ILE A 31 -5.68 11.76 8.21
CA ILE A 31 -4.45 12.46 8.63
C ILE A 31 -3.39 12.37 7.53
N ALA A 32 -3.29 11.19 6.91
CA ALA A 32 -2.30 10.87 5.89
C ALA A 32 -2.49 11.68 4.62
N ALA A 33 -3.74 12.01 4.25
CA ALA A 33 -4.03 12.78 3.04
C ALA A 33 -3.87 14.32 3.21
N GLY A 34 -3.90 14.81 4.45
CA GLY A 34 -3.85 16.24 4.78
C GLY A 34 -5.02 17.06 4.20
N ASP A 35 -4.90 18.40 4.19
CA ASP A 35 -5.90 19.33 3.62
C ASP A 35 -5.84 19.43 2.08
N SER A 36 -5.34 18.40 1.39
CA SER A 36 -5.09 18.49 -0.05
C SER A 36 -6.41 18.65 -0.85
N PRO A 37 -6.59 19.74 -1.63
CA PRO A 37 -7.84 20.03 -2.34
C PRO A 37 -8.06 19.23 -3.64
N THR A 38 -7.22 18.24 -3.95
CA THR A 38 -7.29 17.52 -5.23
C THR A 38 -7.24 16.01 -5.04
N THR A 39 -8.25 15.36 -5.64
CA THR A 39 -8.50 13.91 -5.76
C THR A 39 -8.92 13.23 -4.47
N ALA A 40 -9.75 12.18 -4.56
CA ALA A 40 -10.36 11.51 -3.42
C ALA A 40 -9.27 11.07 -2.43
N ALA A 41 -9.08 11.88 -1.38
CA ALA A 41 -8.06 11.69 -0.36
C ALA A 41 -8.10 10.27 0.23
N VAL A 42 -9.33 9.75 0.33
CA VAL A 42 -9.66 8.43 0.86
C VAL A 42 -10.81 7.86 0.04
N GLU A 43 -10.66 6.63 -0.42
CA GLU A 43 -11.69 5.85 -1.11
C GLU A 43 -11.98 4.56 -0.33
N LEU A 44 -13.26 4.32 -0.07
CA LEU A 44 -13.74 3.06 0.51
C LEU A 44 -14.36 2.22 -0.59
N HIS A 45 -13.95 0.96 -0.65
CA HIS A 45 -14.44 -0.02 -1.61
C HIS A 45 -15.33 -1.04 -0.89
N ALA A 46 -16.49 -1.31 -1.47
CA ALA A 46 -17.42 -2.35 -1.02
C ALA A 46 -18.35 -2.73 -2.19
N ARG A 47 -17.78 -3.17 -3.31
CA ARG A 47 -18.52 -3.33 -4.58
C ARG A 47 -18.02 -4.50 -5.42
N PRO A 48 -18.90 -5.10 -6.24
CA PRO A 48 -18.47 -5.96 -7.33
C PRO A 48 -17.78 -5.16 -8.43
N LEU A 49 -16.75 -5.73 -9.04
CA LEU A 49 -16.16 -5.23 -10.28
C LEU A 49 -16.95 -5.75 -11.48
N ARG A 50 -17.03 -4.95 -12.54
CA ARG A 50 -17.73 -5.30 -13.79
C ARG A 50 -16.84 -5.01 -14.98
N GLY A 51 -17.03 -5.78 -16.04
CA GLY A 51 -16.30 -5.64 -17.29
C GLY A 51 -15.13 -6.62 -17.40
N ARG A 52 -14.16 -6.27 -18.24
CA ARG A 52 -12.92 -7.02 -18.47
C ARG A 52 -11.94 -6.73 -17.33
N ILE A 53 -11.81 -7.70 -16.42
CA ILE A 53 -10.92 -7.60 -15.25
C ILE A 53 -9.68 -8.43 -15.52
N LEU A 54 -8.52 -7.77 -15.53
CA LEU A 54 -7.22 -8.43 -15.61
C LEU A 54 -6.57 -8.47 -14.23
N VAL A 55 -5.85 -9.55 -13.96
CA VAL A 55 -5.08 -9.72 -12.74
C VAL A 55 -3.64 -10.05 -13.08
N GLY A 56 -2.71 -9.38 -12.42
CA GLY A 56 -1.28 -9.66 -12.51
C GLY A 56 -0.91 -10.93 -11.75
N ARG A 57 0.03 -11.72 -12.29
CA ARG A 57 0.51 -12.94 -11.61
C ARG A 57 0.98 -12.68 -10.18
N SER A 58 1.58 -11.53 -9.92
CA SER A 58 2.14 -11.16 -8.62
C SER A 58 1.12 -11.06 -7.48
N VAL A 59 -0.19 -10.96 -7.75
CA VAL A 59 -1.20 -10.99 -6.67
C VAL A 59 -1.80 -12.38 -6.44
N LEU A 60 -1.50 -13.35 -7.29
CA LEU A 60 -2.07 -14.69 -7.18
C LEU A 60 -1.29 -15.54 -6.19
N ASP A 61 -2.02 -16.25 -5.34
CA ASP A 61 -1.50 -17.30 -4.47
C ASP A 61 -1.31 -18.60 -5.26
N GLU A 62 -0.08 -18.84 -5.71
CA GLU A 62 0.24 -20.03 -6.52
C GLU A 62 -0.02 -21.34 -5.77
N GLU A 63 0.07 -21.35 -4.43
CA GLU A 63 -0.18 -22.54 -3.61
C GLU A 63 -1.66 -22.96 -3.66
N ARG A 64 -2.56 -22.03 -3.99
CA ARG A 64 -3.99 -22.30 -4.17
C ARG A 64 -4.37 -22.66 -5.60
N GLY A 65 -3.40 -22.72 -6.50
CA GLY A 65 -3.58 -23.15 -7.87
C GLY A 65 -4.09 -22.04 -8.80
N ILE A 66 -3.41 -21.90 -9.92
CA ILE A 66 -3.77 -20.98 -11.02
C ILE A 66 -4.34 -21.73 -12.25
N ASP A 67 -4.47 -23.06 -12.16
CA ASP A 67 -4.73 -23.95 -13.31
C ASP A 67 -6.11 -23.74 -13.97
N GLY A 68 -7.03 -23.05 -13.29
CA GLY A 68 -8.34 -22.67 -13.81
C GLY A 68 -8.42 -21.25 -14.38
N LEU A 69 -7.34 -20.47 -14.29
CA LEU A 69 -7.31 -19.10 -14.78
C LEU A 69 -7.03 -19.05 -16.28
N THR A 70 -7.70 -18.12 -16.96
CA THR A 70 -7.48 -17.91 -18.41
C THR A 70 -6.31 -16.95 -18.61
N PRO A 71 -5.12 -17.40 -19.07
CA PRO A 71 -4.01 -16.51 -19.34
C PRO A 71 -4.31 -15.61 -20.54
N VAL A 72 -3.87 -14.36 -20.48
CA VAL A 72 -3.97 -13.44 -21.61
C VAL A 72 -2.93 -13.82 -22.67
N SER A 73 -3.41 -14.32 -23.81
CA SER A 73 -2.57 -14.78 -24.90
C SER A 73 -2.00 -13.64 -25.74
N GLY A 74 -0.88 -13.88 -26.43
CA GLY A 74 -0.28 -12.94 -27.39
C GLY A 74 0.45 -11.76 -26.75
N PHE A 75 0.72 -11.82 -25.46
CA PHE A 75 1.48 -10.84 -24.71
C PHE A 75 2.76 -11.47 -24.16
N THR A 76 3.87 -10.73 -24.26
CA THR A 76 5.14 -11.11 -23.63
C THR A 76 5.47 -10.05 -22.59
N PRO A 77 5.62 -10.43 -21.31
CA PRO A 77 6.00 -9.50 -20.26
C PRO A 77 7.30 -8.76 -20.60
N ALA A 78 7.33 -7.45 -20.33
CA ALA A 78 8.57 -6.70 -20.42
C ALA A 78 9.58 -7.25 -19.40
N PRO A 79 10.89 -7.22 -19.68
CA PRO A 79 11.89 -7.52 -18.67
C PRO A 79 11.68 -6.61 -17.46
N SER A 80 11.60 -7.21 -16.27
CA SER A 80 11.40 -6.49 -15.02
C SER A 80 12.67 -5.68 -14.71
N PHE A 81 12.59 -4.36 -14.89
CA PHE A 81 13.62 -3.45 -14.39
C PHE A 81 13.21 -2.99 -12.99
N PRO A 82 14.04 -3.19 -11.96
CA PRO A 82 13.69 -2.85 -10.57
C PRO A 82 13.59 -1.34 -10.31
N ILE A 83 13.82 -0.49 -11.30
CA ILE A 83 13.83 0.96 -11.17
C ILE A 83 13.08 1.57 -12.36
N GLU A 84 11.79 1.90 -12.17
CA GLU A 84 11.10 2.87 -13.02
C GLU A 84 11.64 4.25 -12.65
N LEU A 85 12.57 4.79 -13.44
CA LEU A 85 13.03 6.17 -13.29
C LEU A 85 11.91 7.13 -13.74
N ASN A 86 10.97 7.40 -12.83
CA ASN A 86 9.94 8.41 -13.06
C ASN A 86 10.56 9.81 -13.00
N VAL A 87 10.79 10.37 -14.20
CA VAL A 87 11.16 11.78 -14.37
C VAL A 87 9.92 12.63 -14.08
N VAL A 88 10.05 13.58 -13.15
CA VAL A 88 8.99 14.52 -12.81
C VAL A 88 8.49 15.24 -14.08
N GLY A 89 7.20 15.09 -14.40
CA GLY A 89 6.57 15.75 -15.55
C GLY A 89 6.63 15.01 -16.90
N ALA A 90 7.22 13.82 -16.99
CA ALA A 90 7.16 12.99 -18.19
C ALA A 90 5.84 12.20 -18.28
N PRO A 91 5.25 12.00 -19.48
CA PRO A 91 4.08 11.15 -19.63
C PRO A 91 4.39 9.72 -19.16
N ARG A 92 3.56 9.21 -18.26
CA ARG A 92 3.70 7.86 -17.71
C ARG A 92 3.53 6.83 -18.81
N ARG A 93 4.50 5.94 -18.92
CA ARG A 93 4.37 4.70 -19.68
C ARG A 93 4.71 3.57 -18.73
N ARG A 94 3.67 2.89 -18.28
CA ARG A 94 3.83 1.74 -17.38
C ARG A 94 4.02 0.49 -18.22
N THR A 95 4.94 -0.36 -17.82
CA THR A 95 5.15 -1.67 -18.44
C THR A 95 4.60 -2.77 -17.53
N ILE A 96 4.20 -3.88 -18.16
CA ILE A 96 3.77 -5.08 -17.43
C ILE A 96 4.92 -6.09 -17.51
N GLY A 97 5.51 -6.38 -16.35
CA GLY A 97 6.63 -7.32 -16.21
C GLY A 97 6.21 -8.70 -15.70
N GLU A 98 4.93 -9.05 -15.81
CA GLU A 98 4.35 -10.28 -15.29
C GLU A 98 3.31 -10.87 -16.24
N ASP A 99 2.99 -12.16 -16.06
CA ASP A 99 1.85 -12.78 -16.75
C ASP A 99 0.53 -12.14 -16.30
N LEU A 100 -0.44 -12.10 -17.21
CA LEU A 100 -1.78 -11.57 -16.95
C LEU A 100 -2.81 -12.67 -17.09
N PHE A 101 -3.83 -12.64 -16.23
CA PHE A 101 -4.95 -13.56 -16.27
C PHE A 101 -6.26 -12.79 -16.35
N LEU A 102 -7.24 -13.35 -17.04
CA LEU A 102 -8.62 -12.86 -17.06
C LEU A 102 -9.40 -13.51 -15.91
N VAL A 103 -10.10 -12.70 -15.14
CA VAL A 103 -10.96 -13.15 -14.04
C VAL A 103 -12.38 -12.61 -14.19
N SER A 104 -13.35 -13.36 -13.68
CA SER A 104 -14.75 -12.94 -13.55
C SER A 104 -15.17 -12.95 -12.08
N ASP A 105 -16.30 -12.32 -11.78
CA ASP A 105 -16.97 -12.41 -10.47
C ASP A 105 -16.08 -12.00 -9.29
N VAL A 106 -15.29 -10.93 -9.49
CA VAL A 106 -14.49 -10.33 -8.43
C VAL A 106 -15.29 -9.23 -7.76
N SER A 107 -15.31 -9.25 -6.42
CA SER A 107 -15.71 -8.12 -5.60
C SER A 107 -14.55 -7.63 -4.78
N ILE A 108 -14.62 -6.37 -4.35
CA ILE A 108 -13.54 -5.70 -3.63
C ILE A 108 -14.10 -5.09 -2.35
N ALA A 109 -13.28 -5.12 -1.30
CA ALA A 109 -13.59 -4.48 -0.03
C ALA A 109 -12.30 -3.90 0.58
N GLY A 110 -12.35 -2.69 1.11
CA GLY A 110 -11.22 -2.09 1.82
C GLY A 110 -11.06 -0.61 1.56
N ILE A 111 -9.83 -0.12 1.70
CA ILE A 111 -9.51 1.31 1.64
C ILE A 111 -8.32 1.58 0.74
N GLU A 112 -8.43 2.65 -0.05
CA GLU A 112 -7.28 3.29 -0.69
C GLU A 112 -7.21 4.75 -0.21
N PHE A 113 -6.01 5.27 -0.02
CA PHE A 113 -5.83 6.68 0.30
C PHE A 113 -4.52 7.21 -0.27
N THR A 114 -4.46 8.51 -0.46
CA THR A 114 -3.26 9.17 -0.96
C THR A 114 -2.41 9.63 0.21
N LEU A 115 -1.12 9.29 0.18
CA LEU A 115 -0.15 9.79 1.13
C LEU A 115 0.19 11.25 0.80
N PHE A 116 0.10 12.13 1.80
CA PHE A 116 0.46 13.53 1.65
C PHE A 116 1.95 13.66 1.29
N ASP A 117 2.18 14.28 0.14
CA ASP A 117 3.49 14.79 -0.26
C ASP A 117 3.40 16.32 -0.32
N ALA A 118 4.02 16.98 0.66
CA ALA A 118 4.09 18.45 0.74
C ALA A 118 4.65 19.09 -0.53
N ARG A 119 5.45 18.35 -1.31
CA ARG A 119 6.11 18.84 -2.52
C ARG A 119 5.40 18.41 -3.80
N ARG A 120 4.37 17.55 -3.70
CA ARG A 120 3.59 17.01 -4.82
C ARG A 120 4.48 16.51 -5.98
N LEU A 121 5.59 15.85 -5.66
CA LEU A 121 6.55 15.41 -6.67
C LEU A 121 6.00 14.24 -7.49
N TYR A 122 5.21 13.38 -6.86
CA TYR A 122 4.58 12.21 -7.48
C TYR A 122 3.13 12.03 -7.00
N PRO A 123 2.23 12.96 -7.38
CA PRO A 123 0.84 12.95 -6.91
C PRO A 123 0.13 11.62 -7.24
N ASP A 124 0.53 10.98 -8.33
CA ASP A 124 -0.13 9.79 -8.84
C ASP A 124 0.60 8.46 -8.47
N ASP A 125 1.70 8.50 -7.71
CA ASP A 125 2.42 7.30 -7.16
C ASP A 125 2.41 7.24 -5.62
N SER A 126 1.51 8.02 -4.99
CA SER A 126 1.41 8.13 -3.52
C SER A 126 0.25 7.31 -2.93
N ARG A 127 -0.29 6.34 -3.68
CA ARG A 127 -1.47 5.55 -3.27
C ARG A 127 -1.08 4.43 -2.31
N VAL A 128 -1.73 4.41 -1.15
CA VAL A 128 -1.70 3.30 -0.20
C VAL A 128 -2.99 2.50 -0.37
N SER A 129 -2.87 1.22 -0.74
CA SER A 129 -3.99 0.29 -0.84
C SER A 129 -3.94 -0.83 0.20
N PHE A 130 -5.07 -1.00 0.91
CA PHE A 130 -5.43 -2.19 1.65
C PHE A 130 -6.82 -2.66 1.21
N VAL A 131 -6.97 -2.86 -0.11
CA VAL A 131 -8.18 -3.42 -0.71
C VAL A 131 -8.00 -4.92 -0.91
N PHE A 132 -8.98 -5.70 -0.46
CA PHE A 132 -9.02 -7.14 -0.58
C PHE A 132 -9.89 -7.54 -1.77
N ALA A 133 -9.35 -8.39 -2.64
CA ALA A 133 -10.13 -9.07 -3.66
C ALA A 133 -10.89 -10.24 -3.03
N ARG A 134 -12.15 -10.43 -3.44
CA ARG A 134 -13.02 -11.52 -3.03
C ARG A 134 -13.56 -12.20 -4.28
N SER A 135 -13.32 -13.50 -4.42
CA SER A 135 -13.73 -14.27 -5.60
C SER A 135 -13.98 -15.73 -5.23
N ALA A 136 -15.24 -16.15 -5.35
CA ALA A 136 -15.60 -17.55 -5.15
C ALA A 136 -15.11 -18.47 -6.28
N THR A 137 -14.83 -17.90 -7.46
CA THR A 137 -14.42 -18.62 -8.67
C THR A 137 -12.90 -18.65 -8.87
N CYS A 138 -12.16 -17.77 -8.17
CA CYS A 138 -10.70 -17.73 -8.18
C CYS A 138 -10.12 -17.78 -6.76
N PRO A 139 -9.91 -18.98 -6.20
CA PRO A 139 -9.32 -19.14 -4.85
C PRO A 139 -7.94 -18.50 -4.70
N ALA A 140 -7.13 -18.48 -5.78
CA ALA A 140 -5.81 -17.85 -5.78
C ALA A 140 -5.84 -16.32 -5.62
N LEU A 141 -6.97 -15.68 -5.95
CA LEU A 141 -7.18 -14.24 -5.79
C LEU A 141 -7.95 -13.90 -4.51
N ASP A 142 -8.76 -14.82 -4.01
CA ASP A 142 -9.62 -14.61 -2.84
C ASP A 142 -8.81 -14.25 -1.58
N GLY A 143 -9.20 -13.15 -0.94
CA GLY A 143 -8.56 -12.59 0.26
C GLY A 143 -7.27 -11.82 -0.01
N GLN A 144 -6.80 -11.69 -1.25
CA GLN A 144 -5.53 -11.03 -1.58
C GLN A 144 -5.63 -9.51 -1.50
N ILE A 145 -4.60 -8.87 -0.96
CA ILE A 145 -4.46 -7.41 -1.03
C ILE A 145 -4.04 -7.00 -2.44
N VAL A 146 -4.81 -6.09 -3.05
CA VAL A 146 -4.64 -5.62 -4.42
C VAL A 146 -4.62 -4.10 -4.49
N LEU A 147 -3.90 -3.56 -5.48
CA LEU A 147 -4.05 -2.20 -5.98
C LEU A 147 -4.98 -2.24 -7.20
N LEU A 148 -5.90 -1.28 -7.25
CA LEU A 148 -6.87 -1.18 -8.33
C LEU A 148 -6.46 -0.10 -9.32
N GLU A 149 -6.33 -0.48 -10.58
CA GLU A 149 -6.25 0.47 -11.68
C GLU A 149 -7.56 0.41 -12.46
N ASP A 150 -8.25 1.54 -12.54
CA ASP A 150 -9.49 1.65 -13.31
C ASP A 150 -9.20 1.80 -14.81
N GLY A 151 -10.25 1.86 -15.63
CA GLY A 151 -10.11 2.01 -17.08
C GLY A 151 -9.29 3.24 -17.50
N ALA A 152 -9.31 4.34 -16.73
CA ALA A 152 -8.52 5.52 -17.05
C ALA A 152 -7.03 5.28 -16.78
N ALA A 153 -6.69 4.70 -15.62
CA ALA A 153 -5.32 4.34 -15.28
C ALA A 153 -4.77 3.21 -16.18
N CYS A 154 -5.63 2.30 -16.62
CA CYS A 154 -5.29 1.23 -17.56
C CYS A 154 -4.73 1.77 -18.89
N LEU A 155 -5.20 2.92 -19.37
CA LEU A 155 -4.71 3.54 -20.60
C LEU A 155 -3.22 3.94 -20.55
N GLU A 156 -2.63 4.06 -19.35
CA GLU A 156 -1.19 4.34 -19.18
C GLU A 156 -0.28 3.16 -19.56
N TYR A 157 -0.85 1.95 -19.68
CA TYR A 157 -0.14 0.72 -20.04
C TYR A 157 -0.11 0.49 -21.56
N VAL A 158 0.34 1.52 -22.29
CA VAL A 158 0.30 1.59 -23.76
C VAL A 158 0.95 0.37 -24.41
N GLY A 159 0.21 -0.28 -25.32
CA GLY A 159 0.68 -1.44 -26.08
C GLY A 159 0.60 -2.77 -25.32
N SER A 160 0.02 -2.78 -24.11
CA SER A 160 -0.28 -4.00 -23.37
C SER A 160 -1.78 -4.33 -23.39
N PRO A 161 -2.18 -5.57 -23.07
CA PRO A 161 -3.59 -5.92 -22.90
C PRO A 161 -4.30 -5.16 -21.78
N VAL A 162 -3.55 -4.59 -20.83
CA VAL A 162 -4.11 -3.78 -19.73
C VAL A 162 -4.78 -2.52 -20.25
N ALA A 163 -4.26 -1.91 -21.32
CA ALA A 163 -4.87 -0.70 -21.90
C ALA A 163 -6.30 -0.88 -22.43
N GLY A 164 -6.76 -2.13 -22.62
CA GLY A 164 -8.14 -2.46 -23.00
C GLY A 164 -8.97 -3.05 -21.87
N ALA A 165 -8.48 -3.06 -20.63
CA ALA A 165 -9.20 -3.57 -19.48
C ALA A 165 -10.08 -2.48 -18.83
N ASP A 166 -11.20 -2.91 -18.23
CA ASP A 166 -12.00 -2.04 -17.37
C ASP A 166 -11.39 -1.92 -15.98
N TRP A 167 -10.69 -2.99 -15.55
CA TRP A 167 -9.98 -3.07 -14.28
C TRP A 167 -8.70 -3.87 -14.42
N TYR A 168 -7.64 -3.41 -13.77
CA TYR A 168 -6.42 -4.18 -13.57
C TYR A 168 -6.08 -4.26 -12.08
N LEU A 169 -5.97 -5.48 -11.59
CA LEU A 169 -5.59 -5.80 -10.22
C LEU A 169 -4.11 -6.19 -10.19
N THR A 170 -3.32 -5.43 -9.44
CA THR A 170 -1.89 -5.65 -9.30
C THR A 170 -1.46 -5.53 -7.84
N ARG A 171 -0.20 -5.86 -7.56
CA ARG A 171 0.31 -5.81 -6.20
C ARG A 171 0.43 -4.34 -5.75
N PRO A 172 -0.03 -4.00 -4.54
CA PRO A 172 0.20 -2.68 -3.97
C PRO A 172 1.66 -2.25 -4.03
N ARG A 173 1.86 -1.04 -4.54
CA ARG A 173 3.16 -0.41 -4.67
C ARG A 173 3.03 1.09 -4.46
N ILE A 174 4.04 1.68 -3.83
CA ILE A 174 4.10 3.12 -3.58
C ILE A 174 5.53 3.61 -3.77
N HIS A 175 5.65 4.80 -4.36
CA HIS A 175 6.93 5.47 -4.51
C HIS A 175 7.13 6.44 -3.35
N LEU A 176 8.01 6.07 -2.42
CA LEU A 176 8.25 6.83 -1.21
C LEU A 176 9.49 7.70 -1.34
N ARG A 177 9.40 8.87 -0.71
CA ARG A 177 10.56 9.66 -0.30
C ARG A 177 10.93 9.28 1.12
N TYR A 178 12.22 9.40 1.43
CA TYR A 178 12.86 9.07 2.72
C TYR A 178 12.06 9.43 3.97
N PHE A 179 11.29 10.52 3.95
CA PHE A 179 10.43 10.89 5.07
C PHE A 179 9.29 9.92 5.37
N ALA A 180 8.70 9.32 4.35
CA ALA A 180 7.55 8.43 4.47
C ALA A 180 7.97 6.96 4.62
N GLU A 181 9.22 6.63 4.30
CA GLU A 181 9.71 5.25 4.26
C GLU A 181 9.55 4.53 5.59
N ARG A 182 10.01 5.16 6.68
CA ARG A 182 9.93 4.56 8.01
C ARG A 182 8.50 4.48 8.52
N TRP A 183 7.70 5.52 8.27
CA TRP A 183 6.30 5.51 8.66
C TRP A 183 5.54 4.38 7.97
N MET A 184 5.76 4.19 6.66
CA MET A 184 5.14 3.11 5.91
C MET A 184 5.60 1.73 6.39
N ASP A 185 6.90 1.57 6.71
CA ASP A 185 7.44 0.32 7.27
C ASP A 185 6.78 -0.04 8.61
N LEU A 186 6.61 0.94 9.50
CA LEU A 186 5.92 0.75 10.78
C LEU A 186 4.41 0.50 10.62
N LEU A 187 3.76 1.17 9.65
CA LEU A 187 2.36 0.92 9.32
C LEU A 187 2.17 -0.54 8.87
N LEU A 188 3.00 -1.02 7.93
CA LEU A 188 2.93 -2.40 7.46
C LEU A 188 3.23 -3.40 8.58
N ALA A 189 4.16 -3.09 9.49
CA ALA A 189 4.41 -3.92 10.68
C ALA A 189 3.19 -3.98 11.62
N TRP A 190 2.51 -2.84 11.83
CA TRP A 190 1.26 -2.78 12.60
C TRP A 190 0.14 -3.61 11.95
N VAL A 191 -0.08 -3.45 10.64
CA VAL A 191 -1.07 -4.24 9.88
C VAL A 191 -0.75 -5.72 9.98
N LYS A 192 0.52 -6.11 9.81
CA LYS A 192 0.96 -7.49 9.91
C LYS A 192 0.65 -8.10 11.27
N ARG A 193 0.95 -7.36 12.35
CA ARG A 193 0.81 -7.86 13.71
C ARG A 193 -0.64 -8.05 14.11
N PHE A 194 -1.53 -7.12 13.74
CA PHE A 194 -2.89 -7.08 14.29
C PHE A 194 -4.00 -7.50 13.33
N HIS A 195 -3.75 -7.54 12.02
CA HIS A 195 -4.79 -7.81 11.02
C HIS A 195 -4.38 -8.88 10.02
N VAL A 196 -3.21 -8.76 9.39
CA VAL A 196 -2.83 -9.62 8.26
C VAL A 196 -1.49 -10.30 8.55
N PRO A 197 -1.45 -11.39 9.33
CA PRO A 197 -0.18 -12.08 9.67
C PRO A 197 0.62 -12.54 8.45
N ALA A 198 -0.09 -12.87 7.36
CA ALA A 198 0.49 -13.24 6.07
C ALA A 198 1.02 -12.04 5.25
N LEU A 199 0.96 -10.81 5.78
CA LEU A 199 1.49 -9.63 5.12
C LEU A 199 3.02 -9.74 4.99
N GLY A 200 3.50 -9.50 3.78
CA GLY A 200 4.89 -9.32 3.44
C GLY A 200 5.09 -8.07 2.61
N TRP A 201 6.23 -7.42 2.75
CA TRP A 201 6.58 -6.26 1.95
C TRP A 201 8.08 -6.23 1.67
N TRP A 202 8.44 -5.51 0.62
CA TRP A 202 9.79 -5.44 0.11
C TRP A 202 10.12 -4.01 -0.33
N ARG A 203 11.35 -3.59 -0.03
CA ARG A 203 12.06 -2.48 -0.69
C ARG A 203 13.52 -2.89 -0.85
N HIS A 204 14.27 -2.17 -1.69
CA HIS A 204 15.66 -2.51 -2.00
C HIS A 204 16.66 -2.43 -0.82
N GLU A 205 16.30 -1.77 0.28
CA GLU A 205 17.07 -1.73 1.53
C GLU A 205 16.54 -2.72 2.57
N ARG A 206 17.41 -3.14 3.50
CA ARG A 206 16.99 -3.95 4.65
C ARG A 206 15.90 -3.22 5.44
N MET A 207 14.86 -3.96 5.79
CA MET A 207 13.73 -3.48 6.58
C MET A 207 13.98 -3.87 8.03
N THR A 208 13.82 -2.91 8.95
CA THR A 208 13.92 -3.13 10.40
C THR A 208 12.62 -2.81 11.11
N GLY A 209 11.61 -2.30 10.41
CA GLY A 209 10.33 -1.89 11.00
C GLY A 209 9.61 -3.04 11.68
N TRP A 210 9.66 -4.26 11.15
CA TRP A 210 9.08 -5.43 11.81
C TRP A 210 9.76 -5.73 13.15
N GLU A 211 11.09 -5.81 13.18
CA GLU A 211 11.84 -6.08 14.41
C GLU A 211 11.67 -4.95 15.43
N GLU A 212 11.71 -3.70 14.99
CA GLU A 212 11.44 -2.52 15.83
C GLU A 212 10.02 -2.60 16.44
N PHE A 213 9.03 -2.92 15.63
CA PHE A 213 7.63 -2.99 16.06
C PHE A 213 7.40 -4.13 17.06
N VAL A 214 7.96 -5.31 16.80
CA VAL A 214 7.89 -6.45 17.73
C VAL A 214 8.56 -6.11 19.06
N ALA A 215 9.73 -5.47 19.05
CA ALA A 215 10.42 -5.07 20.27
C ALA A 215 9.61 -4.05 21.09
N LEU A 216 8.94 -3.11 20.43
CA LEU A 216 8.13 -2.08 21.10
C LEU A 216 6.83 -2.62 21.70
N THR A 217 6.28 -3.69 21.12
CA THR A 217 4.99 -4.27 21.50
C THR A 217 5.12 -5.57 22.29
N ALA A 218 6.33 -5.98 22.65
CA ALA A 218 6.60 -7.21 23.39
C ALA A 218 5.99 -7.17 24.81
N GLY A 219 5.23 -8.21 25.17
CA GLY A 219 4.69 -8.40 26.52
C GLY A 219 3.52 -7.49 26.92
N ARG A 220 2.93 -6.76 25.97
CA ARG A 220 1.81 -5.84 26.20
C ARG A 220 0.47 -6.45 25.82
N ASP A 221 -0.61 -5.96 26.44
CA ASP A 221 -1.98 -6.37 26.14
C ASP A 221 -2.39 -5.98 24.71
N GLU A 222 -2.97 -6.92 23.97
CA GLU A 222 -3.10 -6.83 22.52
C GLU A 222 -4.08 -5.73 22.05
N PRO A 223 -5.31 -5.60 22.58
CA PRO A 223 -6.23 -4.54 22.19
C PRO A 223 -5.70 -3.14 22.51
N THR A 224 -5.17 -2.97 23.73
CA THR A 224 -4.62 -1.69 24.20
C THR A 224 -3.40 -1.27 23.36
N THR A 225 -2.53 -2.24 23.04
CA THR A 225 -1.35 -2.00 22.20
C THR A 225 -1.71 -1.67 20.76
N ARG A 226 -2.73 -2.31 20.19
CA ARG A 226 -3.18 -2.03 18.81
C ARG A 226 -3.57 -0.58 18.63
N GLN A 227 -4.44 -0.07 19.50
CA GLN A 227 -4.95 1.30 19.41
C GLN A 227 -3.85 2.33 19.71
N ALA A 228 -3.07 2.13 20.77
CA ALA A 228 -1.97 3.03 21.12
C ALA A 228 -0.89 3.11 20.03
N ALA A 229 -0.60 1.98 19.36
CA ALA A 229 0.33 1.95 18.23
C ALA A 229 -0.23 2.70 17.01
N LEU A 230 -1.51 2.55 16.71
CA LEU A 230 -2.17 3.29 15.63
C LEU A 230 -2.15 4.81 15.87
N GLU A 231 -2.43 5.24 17.10
CA GLU A 231 -2.34 6.65 17.49
C GLU A 231 -0.91 7.19 17.39
N SER A 232 0.08 6.37 17.77
CA SER A 232 1.50 6.71 17.62
C SER A 232 1.90 6.88 16.16
N LEU A 233 1.40 6.01 15.25
CA LEU A 233 1.59 6.15 13.81
C LEU A 233 0.97 7.45 13.26
N ALA A 234 -0.21 7.82 13.75
CA ALA A 234 -0.86 9.07 13.39
C ALA A 234 -0.07 10.31 13.85
N VAL A 235 0.40 10.33 15.10
CA VAL A 235 1.24 11.41 15.63
C VAL A 235 2.55 11.51 14.85
N LEU A 236 3.20 10.37 14.61
CA LEU A 236 4.42 10.29 13.83
C LEU A 236 4.24 10.90 12.44
N PHE A 237 3.17 10.51 11.73
CA PHE A 237 2.90 11.05 10.40
C PHE A 237 2.79 12.57 10.41
N ARG A 238 2.03 13.14 11.36
CA ARG A 238 1.85 14.61 11.46
C ARG A 238 3.18 15.31 11.72
N GLN A 239 3.99 14.80 12.64
CA GLN A 239 5.29 15.40 12.97
C GLN A 239 6.22 15.42 11.76
N GLU A 240 6.26 14.31 11.01
CA GLU A 240 7.01 14.25 9.76
C GLU A 240 6.42 15.23 8.74
N ALA A 241 5.13 15.13 8.41
CA ALA A 241 4.46 15.98 7.43
C ALA A 241 4.66 17.49 7.68
N GLU A 242 4.52 17.94 8.93
CA GLU A 242 4.74 19.34 9.31
C GLU A 242 6.21 19.77 9.15
N ARG A 243 7.14 18.90 9.53
CA ARG A 243 8.57 19.18 9.37
C ARG A 243 8.93 19.33 7.90
N TRP A 244 8.43 18.44 7.04
CA TRP A 244 8.68 18.50 5.60
C TRP A 244 8.00 19.67 4.91
N GLY A 245 6.81 20.05 5.37
CA GLY A 245 6.15 21.29 4.92
C GLY A 245 6.96 22.55 5.22
N ARG A 246 7.80 22.53 6.25
CA ARG A 246 8.68 23.64 6.65
C ARG A 246 10.08 23.60 6.01
N MET A 247 10.49 22.49 5.40
CA MET A 247 11.84 22.34 4.85
C MET A 247 11.94 22.78 3.38
N PRO A 248 12.94 23.60 3.00
CA PRO A 248 13.19 23.93 1.60
C PRO A 248 13.50 22.66 0.79
N ALA A 249 13.13 22.66 -0.49
CA ALA A 249 13.21 21.50 -1.39
C ALA A 249 14.58 20.80 -1.43
N THR A 250 15.65 21.49 -1.01
CA THR A 250 17.06 21.08 -1.09
C THR A 250 17.67 20.56 0.22
N ALA A 251 17.00 20.62 1.36
CA ALA A 251 17.60 20.24 2.65
C ALA A 251 17.50 18.73 2.95
N ILE A 252 18.59 18.14 3.46
CA ILE A 252 18.68 16.79 4.05
C ILE A 252 18.66 16.95 5.57
N ASP A 253 17.78 16.24 6.28
CA ASP A 253 17.67 16.34 7.74
C ASP A 253 18.12 15.07 8.46
N PRO A 254 19.33 15.07 9.07
CA PRO A 254 19.85 13.93 9.82
C PRO A 254 19.35 13.83 11.28
N GLU A 255 18.77 14.87 11.89
CA GLU A 255 18.41 14.87 13.32
C GLU A 255 17.06 14.21 13.63
N GLY A 256 16.26 13.95 12.59
CA GLY A 256 14.92 13.40 12.75
C GLY A 256 14.82 12.01 13.32
N MET A 257 15.85 11.21 13.11
CA MET A 257 15.86 9.80 13.45
C MET A 257 15.90 9.55 14.96
N SER A 258 16.45 10.49 15.76
CA SER A 258 16.67 10.31 17.20
C SER A 258 15.46 10.68 18.07
N ALA A 259 14.79 11.81 17.79
CA ALA A 259 13.63 12.29 18.55
C ALA A 259 12.43 11.31 18.54
N LEU A 260 12.40 10.44 17.54
CA LEU A 260 11.28 9.61 17.16
C LEU A 260 11.22 8.27 17.92
N ARG A 261 12.38 7.72 18.30
CA ARG A 261 12.46 6.59 19.23
C ARG A 261 11.94 6.96 20.62
N ALA A 262 12.17 8.21 21.05
CA ALA A 262 11.68 8.72 22.32
C ALA A 262 10.16 8.94 22.30
N GLY A 263 9.59 9.46 21.20
CA GLY A 263 8.16 9.72 21.07
C GLY A 263 7.29 8.46 21.13
N MET A 264 7.61 7.43 20.35
CA MET A 264 6.82 6.19 20.31
C MET A 264 6.93 5.39 21.62
N ALA A 265 8.12 5.35 22.24
CA ALA A 265 8.28 4.75 23.56
C ALA A 265 7.49 5.50 24.65
N SER A 266 7.46 6.84 24.58
CA SER A 266 6.75 7.68 25.55
C SER A 266 5.23 7.60 25.42
N TYR A 267 4.69 7.50 24.21
CA TYR A 267 3.24 7.47 23.98
C TYR A 267 2.64 6.10 24.33
N ILE A 268 3.33 5.02 23.94
CA ILE A 268 2.91 3.65 24.30
C ILE A 268 3.02 3.43 25.82
N ALA A 269 4.01 4.01 26.50
CA ALA A 269 4.11 3.98 27.97
C ALA A 269 3.07 4.89 28.69
N ALA A 270 2.45 5.84 27.99
CA ALA A 270 1.43 6.72 28.55
C ALA A 270 0.01 6.14 28.44
N GLY A 271 -0.26 5.30 27.44
CA GLY A 271 -1.54 4.59 27.27
C GLY A 271 -1.78 3.42 28.24
N GLU A 272 -0.82 3.10 29.10
CA GLU A 272 -0.89 2.02 30.10
C GLU A 272 -1.24 2.52 31.54
N ARG A 273 -1.65 3.80 31.69
CA ARG A 273 -2.03 4.39 32.98
C ARG A 273 -3.53 4.59 33.13
#